data_AF-A0A661QS37-F1
#
_entry.id   AF-A0A661QS37-F1
#
_cell.length_a   1.000
_cell.length_b   1.000
_cell.length_c   1.000
_cell.angle_alpha   90.00
_cell.angle_beta   90.00
_cell.angle_gamma   90.00
#
_symmetry.space_group_name_H-M   'P 1'
#
loop_
_entity.id
_entity.type
_entity.pdbx_description
1 polymer ?
#
loop_
_entity_poly.entity_id
_entity_poly.type
_entity_poly.pdbx_seq_one_letter_code
_entity_poly.pdbx_strand_id
1 'polypeptide(L)'
;VINKVPEKRRRPFVRWTEADVLCDLKQFQAARRVLLDTAERDRRSAHKAYIRLARIEYLLGNHEKSREYAESAAKFFLERWGGFLDDAAFWDALNSYKLGEYERAEQVAMELKKQNPRYPKLALLVSRLAERTSL
;
A
#
# COMPACT_ATOMS: atom_id res chain seq x y z
N VAL A 1 15.28 20.08 5.99
CA VAL A 1 16.26 19.20 6.67
C VAL A 1 16.77 18.07 5.77
N ILE A 2 15.90 17.37 5.02
CA ILE A 2 16.28 16.23 4.14
C ILE A 2 17.30 16.58 3.04
N ASN A 3 17.22 17.80 2.46
CA ASN A 3 18.14 18.25 1.41
C ASN A 3 19.61 18.36 1.85
N LYS A 4 19.90 18.29 3.17
CA LYS A 4 21.28 18.28 3.68
C LYS A 4 21.98 16.94 3.48
N VAL A 5 21.25 15.85 3.20
CA VAL A 5 21.83 14.53 2.90
C VAL A 5 21.93 14.36 1.38
N PRO A 6 23.12 14.11 0.81
CA PRO A 6 23.26 13.83 -0.62
C PRO A 6 22.39 12.64 -1.04
N GLU A 7 21.69 12.76 -2.16
CA GLU A 7 20.71 11.75 -2.60
C GLU A 7 21.30 10.34 -2.68
N LYS A 8 22.52 10.20 -3.22
CA LYS A 8 23.25 8.93 -3.34
C LYS A 8 23.53 8.23 -2.00
N ARG A 9 23.48 8.95 -0.88
CA ARG A 9 23.74 8.44 0.47
C ARG A 9 22.46 8.26 1.30
N ARG A 10 21.29 8.61 0.76
CA ARG A 10 20.01 8.47 1.47
C ARG A 10 19.61 7.00 1.53
N ARG A 11 19.52 6.46 2.74
CA ARG A 11 18.98 5.13 2.99
C ARG A 11 17.47 5.09 2.68
N PRO A 12 16.87 3.90 2.42
CA PRO A 12 15.46 3.80 2.06
C PRO A 12 14.51 4.51 3.03
N PHE A 13 14.72 4.42 4.35
CA PHE A 13 13.86 5.09 5.33
C PHE A 13 13.88 6.63 5.26
N VAL A 14 15.00 7.23 4.82
CA VAL A 14 15.10 8.68 4.59
C VAL A 14 14.24 9.05 3.39
N ARG A 15 14.27 8.24 2.33
CA ARG A 15 13.46 8.44 1.12
C ARG A 15 11.97 8.23 1.38
N TRP A 16 11.60 7.29 2.25
CA TRP A 16 10.20 7.14 2.69
C TRP A 16 9.72 8.38 3.43
N THR A 17 10.52 8.90 4.36
CA THR A 17 10.19 10.13 5.10
C THR A 17 10.09 11.34 4.16
N GLU A 18 10.98 11.42 3.17
CA GLU A 18 10.91 12.43 2.10
C GLU A 18 9.58 12.36 1.34
N ALA A 19 9.17 11.16 0.93
CA ALA A 19 7.90 10.96 0.26
C ALA A 19 6.69 11.28 1.14
N ASP A 20 6.73 10.92 2.43
CA ASP A 20 5.67 11.21 3.40
C ASP A 20 5.51 12.74 3.55
N VAL A 21 6.60 13.50 3.69
CA VAL A 21 6.58 14.98 3.71
C VAL A 21 6.05 15.57 2.41
N LEU A 22 6.44 15.02 1.26
CA LEU A 22 5.92 15.47 -0.04
C LEU A 22 4.41 15.24 -0.15
N CYS A 23 3.88 14.14 0.39
CA CYS A 23 2.44 13.87 0.45
C CYS A 23 1.71 14.90 1.32
N ASP A 24 2.27 15.27 2.48
CA ASP A 24 1.70 16.30 3.34
C ASP A 24 1.64 17.66 2.64
N LEU A 25 2.64 17.96 1.80
CA LEU A 25 2.69 19.14 0.93
C LEU A 25 1.83 19.01 -0.35
N LYS A 26 1.05 17.93 -0.50
CA LYS A 26 0.23 17.61 -1.70
C LYS A 26 1.04 17.46 -2.99
N GLN A 27 2.35 17.25 -2.90
CA GLN A 27 3.25 17.02 -4.02
C GLN A 27 3.32 15.52 -4.38
N PHE A 28 2.16 14.94 -4.71
CA PHE A 28 2.02 13.49 -4.92
C PHE A 28 2.91 12.95 -6.05
N GLN A 29 3.10 13.70 -7.14
CA GLN A 29 3.95 13.27 -8.25
C GLN A 29 5.43 13.19 -7.86
N ALA A 30 5.90 14.12 -7.03
CA ALA A 30 7.26 14.10 -6.50
C ALA A 30 7.44 12.92 -5.52
N ALA A 31 6.47 12.73 -4.61
CA ALA A 31 6.47 11.59 -3.68
C ALA A 31 6.50 10.25 -4.44
N ARG A 32 5.69 10.12 -5.50
CA ARG A 32 5.65 8.93 -6.35
C ARG A 32 7.02 8.63 -6.97
N ARG A 33 7.70 9.64 -7.52
CA ARG A 33 9.04 9.48 -8.10
C ARG A 33 10.05 8.98 -7.06
N VAL A 34 10.09 9.60 -5.89
CA VAL A 34 10.98 9.20 -4.78
C VAL A 34 10.77 7.74 -4.40
N LEU A 35 9.51 7.29 -4.33
CA LEU A 35 9.17 5.93 -3.93
C LEU A 35 9.47 4.89 -5.02
N LEU A 36 9.22 5.21 -6.30
CA LEU A 36 9.59 4.34 -7.42
C LEU A 36 11.10 4.11 -7.48
N ASP A 37 11.88 5.18 -7.43
CA ASP A 37 13.35 5.11 -7.40
C ASP A 37 13.84 4.26 -6.20
N THR A 38 13.14 4.34 -5.08
CA THR A 38 13.46 3.57 -3.87
C THR A 38 13.11 2.10 -4.05
N ALA A 39 11.92 1.79 -4.60
CA ALA A 39 11.45 0.42 -4.82
C ALA A 39 12.35 -0.36 -5.80
N GLU A 40 12.88 0.30 -6.83
CA GLU A 40 13.79 -0.32 -7.81
C GLU A 40 15.15 -0.71 -7.20
N ARG A 41 15.63 0.05 -6.21
CA ARG A 41 16.98 -0.12 -5.65
C ARG A 41 16.98 -0.90 -4.32
N ASP A 42 15.91 -0.82 -3.56
CA ASP A 42 15.82 -1.42 -2.22
C ASP A 42 15.49 -2.92 -2.28
N ARG A 43 16.53 -3.74 -2.28
CA ARG A 43 16.40 -5.21 -2.30
C ARG A 43 15.92 -5.81 -0.99
N ARG A 44 15.72 -5.04 0.09
CA ARG A 44 15.33 -5.57 1.40
C ARG A 44 13.94 -5.13 1.82
N SER A 45 13.58 -3.88 1.56
CA SER A 45 12.36 -3.26 2.07
C SER A 45 11.50 -2.54 1.02
N ALA A 46 11.63 -2.87 -0.27
CA ALA A 46 10.80 -2.29 -1.33
C ALA A 46 9.29 -2.37 -1.06
N HIS A 47 8.79 -3.44 -0.41
CA HIS A 47 7.38 -3.55 -0.02
C HIS A 47 6.86 -2.31 0.72
N LYS A 48 7.67 -1.65 1.56
CA LYS A 48 7.28 -0.41 2.27
C LYS A 48 7.10 0.80 1.33
N ALA A 49 7.85 0.84 0.23
CA ALA A 49 7.69 1.85 -0.80
C ALA A 49 6.44 1.57 -1.64
N TYR A 50 6.20 0.31 -2.00
CA TYR A 50 4.99 -0.10 -2.72
C TYR A 50 3.70 0.17 -1.93
N ILE A 51 3.66 -0.09 -0.61
CA ILE A 51 2.49 0.29 0.22
C ILE A 51 2.24 1.80 0.22
N ARG A 52 3.30 2.63 0.22
CA ARG A 52 3.15 4.09 0.11
C ARG A 52 2.66 4.52 -1.27
N LEU A 53 3.14 3.89 -2.33
CA LEU A 53 2.64 4.11 -3.69
C LEU A 53 1.16 3.76 -3.79
N ALA A 54 0.73 2.63 -3.21
CA ALA A 54 -0.69 2.27 -3.13
C ALA A 54 -1.50 3.38 -2.44
N ARG A 55 -1.05 3.86 -1.29
CA ARG A 55 -1.70 4.97 -0.57
C ARG A 55 -1.84 6.24 -1.41
N ILE A 56 -0.79 6.62 -2.15
CA ILE A 56 -0.82 7.79 -3.03
C ILE A 56 -1.85 7.60 -4.14
N GLU A 57 -1.82 6.47 -4.84
CA GLU A 57 -2.75 6.22 -5.94
C GLU A 57 -4.19 6.13 -5.46
N TYR A 58 -4.44 5.56 -4.28
CA TYR A 58 -5.76 5.60 -3.64
C TYR A 58 -6.25 7.03 -3.39
N LEU A 59 -5.39 7.91 -2.86
CA LEU A 59 -5.73 9.32 -2.62
C LEU A 59 -6.02 10.09 -3.91
N LEU A 60 -5.43 9.67 -5.02
CA LEU A 60 -5.67 10.23 -6.35
C LEU A 60 -6.89 9.60 -7.07
N GLY A 61 -7.55 8.60 -6.47
CA GLY A 61 -8.67 7.88 -7.07
C GLY A 61 -8.26 6.78 -8.06
N ASN A 62 -6.96 6.52 -8.21
CA ASN A 62 -6.41 5.52 -9.13
C ASN A 62 -6.43 4.13 -8.49
N HIS A 63 -7.63 3.57 -8.28
CA HIS A 63 -7.81 2.34 -7.51
C HIS A 63 -7.14 1.11 -8.13
N GLU A 64 -7.13 1.00 -9.45
CA GLU A 64 -6.42 -0.09 -10.18
C GLU A 64 -4.92 -0.04 -9.87
N LYS A 65 -4.30 1.14 -10.04
CA LYS A 65 -2.88 1.33 -9.79
C LYS A 65 -2.54 1.12 -8.31
N SER A 66 -3.43 1.56 -7.42
CA SER A 66 -3.24 1.32 -6.00
C SER A 66 -3.24 -0.18 -5.66
N ARG A 67 -4.10 -0.98 -6.30
CA ARG A 67 -4.12 -2.43 -6.13
C ARG A 67 -2.86 -3.07 -6.69
N GLU A 68 -2.41 -2.70 -7.88
CA GLU A 68 -1.17 -3.21 -8.48
C GLU A 68 0.04 -3.00 -7.55
N TYR A 69 0.12 -1.84 -6.88
CA TYR A 69 1.18 -1.58 -5.91
C TYR A 69 1.02 -2.41 -4.63
N ALA A 70 -0.20 -2.66 -4.16
CA ALA A 70 -0.44 -3.57 -3.04
C ALA A 70 0.01 -5.00 -3.39
N GLU A 71 -0.33 -5.50 -4.58
CA GLU A 71 0.11 -6.80 -5.09
C GLU A 71 1.62 -6.88 -5.24
N SER A 72 2.25 -5.82 -5.74
CA SER A 72 3.72 -5.72 -5.82
C SER A 72 4.38 -5.77 -4.45
N ALA A 73 3.78 -5.15 -3.43
CA ALA A 73 4.24 -5.22 -2.05
C ALA A 73 4.13 -6.65 -1.49
N ALA A 74 2.98 -7.31 -1.69
CA ALA A 74 2.75 -8.68 -1.26
C ALA A 74 3.73 -9.66 -1.92
N LYS A 75 3.87 -9.58 -3.25
CA LYS A 75 4.81 -10.41 -4.02
C LYS A 75 6.24 -10.25 -3.53
N PHE A 76 6.72 -9.01 -3.41
CA PHE A 76 8.07 -8.76 -2.90
C PHE A 76 8.28 -9.32 -1.49
N PHE A 77 7.30 -9.12 -0.60
CA PHE A 77 7.40 -9.57 0.78
C PHE A 77 7.43 -11.10 0.86
N LEU A 78 6.56 -11.78 0.12
CA LEU A 78 6.51 -13.23 0.02
C LEU A 78 7.83 -13.80 -0.51
N GLU A 79 8.35 -13.28 -1.63
CA GLU A 79 9.60 -13.73 -2.24
C GLU A 79 10.81 -13.51 -1.33
N ARG A 80 10.82 -12.43 -0.53
CA ARG A 80 11.97 -12.06 0.30
C ARG A 80 11.96 -12.68 1.68
N TRP A 81 10.79 -12.80 2.29
CA TRP A 81 10.66 -13.14 3.71
C TRP A 81 9.79 -14.37 3.98
N GLY A 82 9.00 -14.82 3.00
CA GLY A 82 8.05 -15.90 3.17
C GLY A 82 6.95 -15.51 4.16
N GLY A 83 5.81 -15.02 3.68
CA GLY A 83 4.70 -14.70 4.56
C GLY A 83 3.62 -13.82 3.96
N PHE A 84 2.67 -13.48 4.82
CA PHE A 84 1.54 -12.62 4.54
C PHE A 84 1.84 -11.18 4.98
N LEU A 85 1.52 -10.21 4.13
CA LEU A 85 1.72 -8.79 4.42
C LEU A 85 0.37 -8.11 4.62
N ASP A 86 0.01 -7.85 5.88
CA ASP A 86 -1.28 -7.27 6.27
C ASP A 86 -1.63 -5.98 5.52
N ASP A 87 -0.66 -5.05 5.41
CA ASP A 87 -0.84 -3.79 4.69
C ASP A 87 -1.24 -4.04 3.23
N ALA A 88 -0.58 -4.98 2.56
CA ALA A 88 -0.86 -5.30 1.17
C ALA A 88 -2.25 -5.90 1.00
N ALA A 89 -2.62 -6.85 1.88
CA ALA A 89 -3.95 -7.44 1.86
C ALA A 89 -5.05 -6.40 2.10
N PHE A 90 -4.85 -5.49 3.05
CA PHE A 90 -5.83 -4.43 3.30
C PHE A 90 -6.01 -3.51 2.09
N TRP A 91 -4.91 -3.07 1.47
CA TRP A 91 -4.98 -2.18 0.32
C TRP A 91 -5.54 -2.89 -0.92
N ASP A 92 -5.26 -4.18 -1.13
CA ASP A 92 -5.91 -4.97 -2.18
C ASP A 92 -7.42 -5.03 -1.96
N ALA A 93 -7.86 -5.50 -0.78
CA ALA A 93 -9.29 -5.60 -0.46
C ALA A 93 -10.03 -4.26 -0.58
N LEU A 94 -9.45 -3.17 -0.07
CA LEU A 94 -10.06 -1.84 -0.13
C LEU A 94 -10.19 -1.33 -1.57
N ASN A 95 -9.19 -1.56 -2.43
CA ASN A 95 -9.25 -1.12 -3.82
C ASN A 95 -10.16 -2.00 -4.67
N SER A 96 -10.17 -3.32 -4.47
CA SER A 96 -11.17 -4.19 -5.11
C SER A 96 -12.60 -3.80 -4.74
N TYR A 97 -12.85 -3.43 -3.48
CA TYR A 97 -14.16 -2.89 -3.09
C TYR A 97 -14.50 -1.60 -3.85
N LYS A 98 -13.53 -0.70 -4.04
CA LYS A 98 -13.73 0.56 -4.78
C LYS A 98 -13.95 0.34 -6.29
N LEU A 99 -13.38 -0.73 -6.84
CA LEU A 99 -13.56 -1.13 -8.23
C LEU A 99 -14.86 -1.92 -8.47
N GLY A 100 -15.60 -2.26 -7.41
CA GLY A 100 -16.82 -3.07 -7.50
C GLY A 100 -16.56 -4.57 -7.60
N GLU A 101 -15.33 -5.02 -7.39
CA GLU A 101 -14.92 -6.43 -7.40
C GLU A 101 -15.15 -7.06 -6.02
N TYR A 102 -16.42 -7.17 -5.63
CA TYR A 102 -16.78 -7.48 -4.25
C TYR A 102 -16.36 -8.88 -3.79
N GLU A 103 -16.41 -9.90 -4.65
CA GLU A 103 -16.01 -11.26 -4.26
C GLU A 103 -14.53 -11.31 -3.87
N ARG A 104 -13.68 -10.66 -4.67
CA ARG A 104 -12.25 -10.55 -4.38
C ARG A 104 -12.02 -9.75 -3.09
N ALA A 105 -12.68 -8.61 -2.97
CA ALA A 105 -12.55 -7.76 -1.79
C ALA A 105 -12.92 -8.51 -0.50
N GLU A 106 -14.00 -9.30 -0.52
CA GLU A 106 -14.41 -10.15 0.58
C GLU A 106 -13.38 -11.26 0.86
N GLN A 107 -12.94 -12.00 -0.16
CA GLN A 107 -11.96 -13.06 0.01
C GLN A 107 -10.69 -12.56 0.71
N VAL A 108 -10.13 -11.45 0.22
CA VAL A 108 -8.89 -10.87 0.76
C VAL A 108 -9.12 -10.29 2.17
N ALA A 109 -10.24 -9.59 2.39
CA ALA A 109 -10.57 -9.03 3.71
C ALA A 109 -10.78 -10.13 4.77
N MET A 110 -11.41 -11.25 4.40
CA MET A 110 -11.62 -12.37 5.31
C MET A 110 -10.32 -13.10 5.63
N GLU A 111 -9.41 -13.24 4.65
CA GLU A 111 -8.09 -13.80 4.92
C GLU A 111 -7.28 -12.90 5.85
N LEU A 112 -7.25 -11.58 5.59
CA LEU A 112 -6.65 -10.61 6.52
C LEU A 112 -7.29 -10.68 7.91
N LYS A 113 -8.61 -10.85 8.00
CA LYS A 113 -9.30 -10.97 9.30
C LYS A 113 -8.91 -12.23 10.06
N LYS A 114 -8.67 -13.36 9.38
CA LYS A 114 -8.16 -14.58 10.03
C LYS A 114 -6.76 -14.36 10.61
N GLN A 115 -5.89 -13.68 9.87
CA GLN A 115 -4.51 -13.43 10.27
C GLN A 115 -4.39 -12.34 11.34
N ASN A 116 -5.06 -11.21 11.13
CA ASN A 116 -5.04 -10.04 11.98
C ASN A 116 -6.42 -9.36 12.05
N PRO A 117 -7.32 -9.85 12.92
CA PRO A 117 -8.69 -9.31 13.03
C PRO A 117 -8.74 -7.87 13.57
N ARG A 118 -7.64 -7.37 14.17
CA ARG A 118 -7.53 -6.02 14.72
C ARG A 118 -6.85 -5.03 13.76
N TYR A 119 -6.61 -5.44 12.51
CA TYR A 119 -6.01 -4.53 11.53
C TYR A 119 -6.86 -3.25 11.39
N PRO A 120 -6.25 -2.04 11.41
CA PRO A 120 -6.97 -0.79 11.40
C PRO A 120 -7.97 -0.67 10.25
N LYS A 121 -9.21 -0.26 10.56
CA LYS A 121 -10.32 -0.07 9.60
C LYS A 121 -10.78 -1.34 8.86
N LEU A 122 -10.22 -2.52 9.15
CA LEU A 122 -10.68 -3.77 8.55
C LEU A 122 -12.14 -4.07 8.90
N ALA A 123 -12.52 -3.90 10.18
CA ALA A 123 -13.89 -4.13 10.63
C ALA A 123 -14.91 -3.27 9.87
N LEU A 124 -14.55 -2.01 9.55
CA LEU A 124 -15.38 -1.12 8.75
C LEU A 124 -15.50 -1.63 7.31
N LEU A 125 -14.39 -2.04 6.68
CA LEU A 125 -14.44 -2.60 5.32
C LEU A 125 -15.32 -3.85 5.24
N VAL A 126 -15.19 -4.76 6.21
CA VAL A 126 -16.00 -5.98 6.28
C VAL A 126 -17.48 -5.67 6.47
N SER A 127 -17.84 -4.69 7.31
CA SER A 127 -19.25 -4.27 7.45
C SER A 127 -19.81 -3.72 6.13
N ARG A 128 -19.03 -2.92 5.40
CA ARG A 128 -19.45 -2.37 4.10
C ARG A 128 -19.65 -3.46 3.03
N LEU A 129 -18.83 -4.50 3.05
CA LEU A 129 -18.99 -5.65 2.16
C LEU A 129 -20.27 -6.44 2.49
N ALA A 130 -20.55 -6.68 3.77
CA ALA A 130 -21.77 -7.38 4.19
C ALA A 130 -23.07 -6.61 3.85
N GLU A 131 -23.06 -5.28 3.98
CA GLU A 131 -24.17 -4.40 3.57
C GLU A 131 -24.48 -4.54 2.07
N ARG A 132 -23.46 -4.76 1.23
CA ARG A 132 -23.60 -4.91 -0.23
C ARG A 132 -24.17 -6.27 -0.64
N THR A 133 -23.79 -7.34 0.06
CA THR A 133 -24.27 -8.71 -0.26
C THR A 133 -25.73 -8.94 0.17
N SER A 134 -26.27 -8.06 1.01
CA SER A 134 -27.65 -8.14 1.51
C SER A 134 -28.69 -7.43 0.62
N LEU A 135 -28.27 -6.87 -0.52
CA LEU A 135 -29.09 -6.17 -1.52
C LEU A 135 -29.21 -7.01 -2.79
#